data_AF-A0A6J7LEE5-F1
#
_entry.id   AF-A0A6J7LEE5-F1
#
_cell.length_a   1.000
_cell.length_b   1.000
_cell.length_c   1.000
_cell.angle_alpha   90.00
_cell.angle_beta   90.00
_cell.angle_gamma   90.00
#
_symmetry.space_group_name_H-M   'P 1'
#
loop_
_entity.id
_entity.type
_entity.pdbx_description
1 polymer ?
#
loop_
_entity_poly.entity_id
_entity_poly.type
_entity_poly.pdbx_seq_one_letter_code
_entity_poly.pdbx_strand_id
1 'polypeptide(L)'
;MALSDIYLRNSHHKIHKAGWLRAAVLGANDGLVSIASLMIGVSAAQADNFLITAGAAGIAAGAMSMAVGEYISVRSQNDIEESDRLLEMEHLAIDPEGELEELIEIYMKRGLDRELATKVAKTMTEKDALEAHLRDELGQHPHTKARPVQAAVASAISFTVGGLVPFAGALAPTLGSKVLSIIGFTLLGLIGTGILSARTAGSPYGKTTLRILIGGSLGMAITAGIGSLLHFTGI
;
A
#
# COMPACT_ATOMS: atom_id res chain seq x y z
N MET A 1 -32.91 0.49 17.93
CA MET A 1 -32.12 0.01 16.77
C MET A 1 -31.66 -1.39 17.11
N ALA A 2 -31.97 -2.39 16.28
CA ALA A 2 -31.60 -3.78 16.60
C ALA A 2 -30.08 -3.97 16.43
N LEU A 3 -29.50 -4.93 17.15
CA LEU A 3 -28.08 -5.31 17.00
C LEU A 3 -27.74 -5.63 15.53
N SER A 4 -28.67 -6.25 14.80
CA SER A 4 -28.55 -6.51 13.36
C SER A 4 -28.37 -5.24 12.53
N ASP A 5 -29.12 -4.17 12.83
CA ASP A 5 -29.03 -2.90 12.13
C ASP A 5 -27.70 -2.19 12.42
N ILE A 6 -27.17 -2.37 13.64
CA ILE A 6 -25.86 -1.86 14.04
C ILE A 6 -24.74 -2.62 13.32
N TYR A 7 -24.84 -3.96 13.21
CA TYR A 7 -23.89 -4.76 12.43
C TYR A 7 -23.92 -4.40 10.94
N LEU A 8 -25.11 -4.18 10.37
CA LEU A 8 -25.26 -3.77 8.98
C LEU A 8 -24.60 -2.40 8.73
N ARG A 9 -24.79 -1.44 9.65
CA ARG A 9 -24.10 -0.14 9.61
C ARG A 9 -22.58 -0.30 9.71
N ASN A 10 -22.09 -1.18 10.57
CA ASN A 10 -20.65 -1.40 10.78
C ASN A 10 -19.98 -2.18 9.63
N SER A 11 -20.75 -2.87 8.78
CA SER A 11 -20.23 -3.51 7.56
C SER A 11 -19.65 -2.53 6.53
N HIS A 12 -19.97 -1.23 6.66
CA HIS A 12 -19.39 -0.17 5.83
C HIS A 12 -17.96 0.22 6.24
N HIS A 13 -17.44 -0.27 7.37
CA HIS A 13 -16.06 0.00 7.79
C HIS A 13 -15.07 -0.65 6.82
N LYS A 14 -14.20 0.16 6.22
CA LYS A 14 -13.29 -0.27 5.15
C LYS A 14 -12.02 -0.98 5.63
N ILE A 15 -11.86 -1.16 6.94
CA ILE A 15 -10.63 -1.65 7.58
C ILE A 15 -10.19 -3.01 7.00
N HIS A 16 -11.13 -3.91 6.69
CA HIS A 16 -10.84 -5.23 6.15
C HIS A 16 -10.36 -5.26 4.69
N LYS A 17 -10.50 -4.16 3.94
CA LYS A 17 -10.02 -4.06 2.54
C LYS A 17 -8.72 -3.26 2.43
N ALA A 18 -8.17 -2.76 3.54
CA ALA A 18 -7.12 -1.75 3.52
C ALA A 18 -5.80 -2.24 2.89
N GLY A 19 -5.34 -3.47 3.19
CA GLY A 19 -4.01 -3.94 2.78
C GLY A 19 -3.82 -4.01 1.25
N TRP A 20 -4.61 -4.84 0.56
CA TRP A 20 -4.49 -4.99 -0.89
C TRP A 20 -4.98 -3.76 -1.66
N LEU A 21 -5.94 -3.00 -1.12
CA LEU A 21 -6.43 -1.78 -1.76
C LEU A 21 -5.37 -0.67 -1.69
N ARG A 22 -4.63 -0.57 -0.58
CA ARG A 22 -3.46 0.30 -0.45
C ARG A 22 -2.40 -0.08 -1.47
N ALA A 23 -2.08 -1.37 -1.58
CA ALA A 23 -1.11 -1.87 -2.55
C ALA A 23 -1.52 -1.55 -4.00
N ALA A 24 -2.80 -1.72 -4.35
CA ALA A 24 -3.34 -1.38 -5.67
C ALA A 24 -3.25 0.12 -5.97
N VAL A 25 -3.67 0.98 -5.03
CA VAL A 25 -3.61 2.43 -5.20
C VAL A 25 -2.17 2.93 -5.33
N LEU A 26 -1.26 2.39 -4.52
CA LEU A 26 0.17 2.69 -4.62
C LEU A 26 0.71 2.26 -5.99
N GLY A 27 0.42 1.03 -6.41
CA GLY A 27 0.85 0.49 -7.71
C GLY A 27 0.37 1.35 -8.88
N ALA A 28 -0.91 1.71 -8.93
CA ALA A 28 -1.44 2.55 -10.02
C ALA A 28 -0.76 3.92 -10.11
N ASN A 29 -0.55 4.59 -8.96
CA ASN A 29 0.13 5.88 -8.92
C ASN A 29 1.60 5.74 -9.31
N ASP A 30 2.30 4.70 -8.82
CA ASP A 30 3.70 4.48 -9.14
C ASP A 30 3.91 4.15 -10.62
N GLY A 31 3.05 3.31 -11.21
CA GLY A 31 3.07 3.01 -12.64
C GLY A 31 2.86 4.26 -13.50
N LEU A 32 1.90 5.12 -13.15
CA LEU A 32 1.68 6.40 -13.84
C LEU A 32 2.94 7.28 -13.81
N VAL A 33 3.48 7.51 -12.61
CA VAL A 33 4.59 8.47 -12.42
C VAL A 33 5.89 7.91 -12.97
N SER A 34 6.26 6.68 -12.61
CA SER A 34 7.56 6.10 -12.97
C SER A 34 7.70 5.88 -14.48
N ILE A 35 6.66 5.38 -15.16
CA ILE A 35 6.71 5.14 -16.61
C ILE A 35 6.67 6.45 -17.38
N ALA A 36 5.85 7.42 -16.98
CA ALA A 36 5.88 8.75 -17.58
C ALA A 36 7.25 9.41 -17.41
N SER A 37 7.81 9.36 -16.20
CA SER A 37 9.12 9.92 -15.87
C SER A 37 10.24 9.26 -16.69
N LEU A 38 10.25 7.93 -16.79
CA LEU A 38 11.20 7.18 -17.62
C LEU A 38 11.11 7.62 -19.09
N MET A 39 9.90 7.64 -19.66
CA MET A 39 9.70 7.98 -21.07
C MET A 39 10.05 9.43 -21.38
N ILE A 40 9.70 10.37 -20.48
CA ILE A 40 10.08 11.78 -20.60
C ILE A 40 11.59 11.94 -20.50
N GLY A 41 12.26 11.24 -19.57
CA GLY A 41 13.72 11.26 -19.45
C GLY A 41 14.43 10.74 -20.71
N VAL A 42 13.95 9.63 -21.28
CA VAL A 42 14.47 9.07 -22.54
C VAL A 42 14.29 10.05 -23.71
N SER A 43 13.13 10.69 -23.82
CA SER A 43 12.90 11.69 -24.87
C SER A 43 13.73 12.97 -24.65
N ALA A 44 13.90 13.40 -23.40
CA ALA A 44 14.78 14.53 -23.05
C ALA A 44 16.26 14.24 -23.37
N ALA A 45 16.67 12.97 -23.37
CA ALA A 45 17.98 12.53 -23.83
C ALA A 45 18.12 12.44 -25.37
N GLN A 46 17.08 12.82 -26.13
CA GLN A 46 16.97 12.69 -27.59
C GLN A 46 17.07 11.24 -28.11
N ALA A 47 16.71 10.26 -27.28
CA ALA A 47 16.77 8.83 -27.61
C ALA A 47 15.40 8.27 -28.04
N ASP A 48 14.68 8.98 -28.91
CA ASP A 48 13.29 8.66 -29.28
C ASP A 48 13.09 7.25 -29.89
N ASN A 49 14.12 6.71 -30.53
CA ASN A 49 14.11 5.34 -31.09
C ASN A 49 13.93 4.26 -30.00
N PHE A 50 14.34 4.54 -28.76
CA PHE A 50 14.22 3.61 -27.63
C PHE A 50 12.99 3.86 -26.77
N LEU A 51 12.22 4.92 -27.03
CA LEU A 51 11.12 5.37 -26.16
C LEU A 51 10.10 4.26 -25.84
N ILE A 52 9.63 3.56 -26.87
CA ILE A 52 8.62 2.49 -26.72
C ILE A 52 9.23 1.27 -26.04
N THR A 53 10.44 0.87 -26.44
CA THR A 53 11.14 -0.27 -25.81
C THR A 53 11.41 -0.01 -24.34
N ALA A 54 11.86 1.20 -23.98
CA ALA A 54 12.11 1.62 -22.62
C ALA A 54 10.82 1.67 -21.80
N GLY A 55 9.73 2.21 -22.36
CA GLY A 55 8.41 2.23 -21.70
C GLY A 55 7.90 0.81 -21.41
N ALA A 56 7.98 -0.10 -22.38
CA ALA A 56 7.54 -1.49 -22.22
C ALA A 56 8.40 -2.26 -21.21
N ALA A 57 9.73 -2.11 -21.30
CA ALA A 57 10.67 -2.69 -20.33
C ALA A 57 10.44 -2.13 -18.92
N GLY A 58 10.20 -0.82 -18.80
CA GLY A 58 9.88 -0.14 -17.55
C GLY A 58 8.60 -0.67 -16.92
N ILE A 59 7.54 -0.89 -17.71
CA ILE A 59 6.28 -1.48 -17.21
C ILE A 59 6.55 -2.88 -16.66
N ALA A 60 7.22 -3.74 -17.43
CA ALA A 60 7.50 -5.11 -17.01
C ALA A 60 8.39 -5.16 -15.76
N ALA A 61 9.50 -4.43 -15.76
CA ALA A 61 10.44 -4.38 -14.64
C ALA A 61 9.81 -3.78 -13.39
N GLY A 62 9.07 -2.68 -13.53
CA GLY A 62 8.38 -2.00 -12.43
C GLY A 62 7.27 -2.85 -11.82
N ALA A 63 6.43 -3.49 -12.65
CA ALA A 63 5.38 -4.38 -12.16
C ALA A 63 5.95 -5.58 -11.38
N MET A 64 7.03 -6.19 -11.87
CA MET A 64 7.70 -7.29 -11.17
C MET A 64 8.36 -6.83 -9.87
N SER A 65 9.04 -5.68 -9.88
CA SER A 65 9.64 -5.10 -8.69
C SER A 65 8.59 -4.79 -7.61
N MET A 66 7.46 -4.21 -8.00
CA MET A 66 6.31 -3.96 -7.12
C MET A 66 5.69 -5.25 -6.56
N ALA A 67 5.51 -6.28 -7.40
CA ALA A 67 4.96 -7.56 -6.95
C ALA A 67 5.87 -8.23 -5.93
N VAL A 68 7.17 -8.32 -6.23
CA VAL A 68 8.16 -8.95 -5.35
C VAL A 68 8.31 -8.14 -4.06
N GLY A 69 8.43 -6.81 -4.16
CA GLY A 69 8.55 -5.93 -3.00
C GLY A 69 7.35 -6.01 -2.06
N GLU A 70 6.13 -5.99 -2.60
CA GLU A 70 4.91 -6.09 -1.79
C GLU A 70 4.74 -7.52 -1.23
N TYR A 71 5.08 -8.56 -1.98
CA TYR A 71 5.07 -9.94 -1.45
C TYR A 71 6.03 -10.08 -0.26
N ILE A 72 7.29 -9.64 -0.41
CA ILE A 72 8.30 -9.74 0.65
C ILE A 72 7.87 -8.92 1.86
N SER A 73 7.40 -7.69 1.65
CA SER A 73 6.97 -6.81 2.75
C SER A 73 5.82 -7.41 3.56
N VAL A 74 4.78 -7.90 2.89
CA VAL A 74 3.61 -8.48 3.56
C VAL A 74 3.93 -9.87 4.11
N ARG A 75 4.83 -10.64 3.48
CA ARG A 75 5.28 -11.92 4.00
C ARG A 75 6.10 -11.76 5.27
N SER A 76 6.98 -10.77 5.32
CA SER A 76 7.77 -10.46 6.52
C SER A 76 6.87 -10.10 7.71
N GLN A 77 5.72 -9.46 7.48
CA GLN A 77 4.74 -9.22 8.55
C GLN A 77 4.19 -10.55 9.11
N ASN A 78 3.80 -11.49 8.23
CA ASN A 78 3.35 -12.81 8.67
C ASN A 78 4.45 -13.59 9.42
N ASP A 79 5.69 -13.49 8.96
CA ASP A 79 6.81 -14.19 9.60
C ASP A 79 7.10 -13.61 11.01
N ILE A 80 6.95 -12.30 11.19
CA ILE A 80 7.02 -11.64 12.52
C ILE A 80 5.84 -12.07 13.40
N GLU A 81 4.60 -12.00 12.89
CA GLU A 81 3.40 -12.40 13.66
C GLU A 81 3.49 -13.85 14.16
N GLU A 82 3.99 -14.75 13.31
CA GLU A 82 4.19 -16.16 13.67
C GLU A 82 5.33 -16.35 14.68
N SER A 83 6.41 -15.57 14.55
CA SER A 83 7.50 -15.58 15.53
C SER A 83 7.00 -15.13 16.92
N ASP A 84 6.26 -14.03 16.98
CA ASP A 84 5.70 -13.52 18.23
C ASP A 84 4.71 -14.52 18.83
N ARG A 85 3.90 -15.18 18.00
CA ARG A 85 2.99 -16.25 18.45
C ARG A 85 3.74 -17.41 19.11
N LEU A 86 4.88 -17.81 18.55
CA LEU A 86 5.68 -18.91 19.10
C LEU A 86 6.36 -18.50 20.42
N LEU A 87 6.84 -17.26 20.51
CA LEU A 87 7.40 -16.71 21.75
C LEU A 87 6.34 -16.64 22.85
N GLU A 88 5.13 -16.19 22.51
CA GLU A 88 4.02 -16.11 23.46
C GLU A 88 3.61 -17.48 24.00
N MET A 89 3.61 -18.51 23.14
CA MET A 89 3.40 -19.89 23.58
C MET A 89 4.49 -20.38 24.54
N GLU A 90 5.73 -19.92 24.38
CA GLU A 90 6.83 -20.24 25.27
C GLU A 90 6.66 -19.53 26.62
N HIS A 91 6.32 -18.24 26.62
CA HIS A 91 6.07 -17.46 27.84
C HIS A 91 4.92 -18.05 28.66
N LEU A 92 3.78 -18.33 28.02
CA LEU A 92 2.62 -18.99 28.66
C LEU A 92 2.95 -20.36 29.24
N ALA A 93 3.97 -21.06 28.72
CA ALA A 93 4.41 -22.34 29.26
C ALA A 93 5.40 -22.20 30.43
N ILE A 94 6.17 -21.11 30.48
CA ILE A 94 7.22 -20.87 31.48
C ILE A 94 6.66 -20.16 32.73
N ASP A 95 5.83 -19.11 32.55
CA ASP A 95 5.30 -18.28 33.64
C ASP A 95 3.81 -17.91 33.45
N PRO A 96 2.88 -18.88 33.57
CA PRO A 96 1.45 -18.62 33.38
C PRO A 96 0.88 -17.55 34.33
N GLU A 97 1.38 -17.49 35.57
CA GLU A 97 0.95 -16.50 36.55
C GLU A 97 1.44 -15.09 36.19
N GLY A 98 2.67 -14.95 35.69
CA GLY A 98 3.22 -13.70 35.18
C GLY A 98 2.42 -13.17 33.99
N GLU A 99 2.13 -14.04 33.01
CA GLU A 99 1.34 -13.68 31.82
C GLU A 99 -0.09 -13.24 32.18
N LEU A 100 -0.71 -13.90 33.17
CA LEU A 100 -2.01 -13.46 33.68
C LEU A 100 -1.94 -12.05 34.31
N GLU A 101 -0.90 -11.76 35.08
CA GLU A 101 -0.70 -10.42 35.68
C GLU A 101 -0.43 -9.36 34.59
N GLU A 102 0.27 -9.71 33.52
CA GLU A 102 0.43 -8.84 32.35
C GLU A 102 -0.91 -8.48 31.72
N LEU A 103 -1.80 -9.45 31.46
CA LEU A 103 -3.14 -9.18 30.95
C LEU A 103 -3.95 -8.27 31.89
N ILE A 104 -3.83 -8.47 33.21
CA ILE A 104 -4.49 -7.60 34.20
C ILE A 104 -4.03 -6.15 34.03
N GLU A 105 -2.72 -5.93 33.94
CA GLU A 105 -2.14 -4.60 33.75
C GLU A 105 -2.53 -3.99 32.38
N ILE A 106 -2.61 -4.79 31.32
CA ILE A 106 -3.11 -4.35 30.00
C ILE A 106 -4.55 -3.84 30.11
N TYR A 107 -5.43 -4.59 30.78
CA TYR A 107 -6.82 -4.19 30.97
C TYR A 107 -6.97 -2.99 31.91
N MET A 108 -6.12 -2.87 32.92
CA MET A 108 -6.07 -1.69 33.78
C MET A 108 -5.67 -0.44 33.00
N LYS A 109 -4.64 -0.53 32.14
CA LYS A 109 -4.23 0.58 31.24
C LYS A 109 -5.35 0.98 30.26
N ARG A 110 -6.25 0.07 29.93
CA ARG A 110 -7.45 0.34 29.10
C ARG A 110 -8.61 0.96 29.89
N GLY A 111 -8.47 1.11 31.21
CA GLY A 111 -9.40 1.84 32.09
C GLY A 111 -10.23 0.98 33.02
N LEU A 112 -9.95 -0.32 33.15
CA LEU A 112 -10.60 -1.16 34.16
C LEU A 112 -9.93 -0.97 35.53
N ASP A 113 -10.70 -1.04 36.62
CA ASP A 113 -10.10 -1.21 37.94
C ASP A 113 -9.48 -2.61 38.09
N ARG A 114 -8.62 -2.80 39.10
CA ARG A 114 -7.89 -4.07 39.28
C ARG A 114 -8.81 -5.26 39.51
N GLU A 115 -9.92 -5.08 40.22
CA GLU A 115 -10.85 -6.18 40.50
C GLU A 115 -11.52 -6.68 39.22
N LEU A 116 -12.01 -5.73 38.41
CA LEU A 116 -12.64 -6.03 37.12
C LEU A 116 -11.64 -6.54 36.09
N ALA A 117 -10.44 -5.93 36.01
CA ALA A 117 -9.36 -6.39 35.14
C ALA A 117 -8.95 -7.84 35.46
N THR A 118 -8.83 -8.19 36.75
CA THR A 118 -8.55 -9.56 37.19
C THR A 118 -9.63 -10.53 36.73
N LYS A 119 -10.91 -10.16 36.88
CA LYS A 119 -12.02 -11.01 36.42
C LYS A 119 -11.99 -11.19 34.90
N VAL A 120 -11.80 -10.11 34.15
CA VAL A 120 -11.74 -10.15 32.68
C VAL A 120 -10.56 -10.97 32.20
N ALA A 121 -9.35 -10.72 32.71
CA ALA A 121 -8.15 -11.46 32.35
C ALA A 121 -8.35 -12.96 32.57
N LYS A 122 -8.76 -13.38 33.78
CA LYS A 122 -9.03 -14.80 34.09
C LYS A 122 -10.05 -15.42 33.14
N THR A 123 -11.18 -14.76 32.91
CA THR A 123 -12.21 -15.29 32.00
C THR A 123 -11.71 -15.43 30.56
N MET A 124 -10.86 -14.52 30.08
CA MET A 124 -10.29 -14.61 28.73
C MET A 124 -9.21 -15.70 28.66
N THR A 125 -8.32 -15.79 29.66
CA THR A 125 -7.30 -16.84 29.78
C THR A 125 -7.91 -18.24 29.86
N GLU A 126 -9.00 -18.43 30.61
CA GLU A 126 -9.74 -19.71 30.70
C GLU A 126 -10.33 -20.14 29.36
N LYS A 127 -10.72 -19.18 28.51
CA LYS A 127 -11.26 -19.46 27.19
C LYS A 127 -10.14 -19.81 26.21
N ASP A 128 -9.15 -18.93 26.08
CA ASP A 128 -7.97 -19.08 25.23
C ASP A 128 -6.93 -18.02 25.62
N ALA A 129 -5.93 -18.42 26.42
CA ALA A 129 -4.85 -17.54 26.86
C ALA A 129 -4.07 -16.97 25.67
N LEU A 130 -3.70 -17.81 24.71
CA LEU A 130 -2.94 -17.38 23.55
C LEU A 130 -3.73 -16.38 22.71
N GLU A 131 -5.01 -16.64 22.42
CA GLU A 131 -5.85 -15.68 21.70
C GLU A 131 -5.97 -14.34 22.44
N ALA A 132 -6.05 -14.35 23.78
CA ALA A 132 -6.13 -13.15 24.59
C ALA A 132 -4.86 -12.30 24.45
N HIS A 133 -3.67 -12.89 24.61
CA HIS A 133 -2.40 -12.17 24.43
C HIS A 133 -2.18 -11.71 22.99
N LEU A 134 -2.35 -12.59 22.01
CA LEU A 134 -2.24 -12.23 20.59
C LEU A 134 -3.11 -11.03 20.24
N ARG A 135 -4.34 -10.97 20.76
CA ARG A 135 -5.29 -9.90 20.48
C ARG A 135 -5.01 -8.64 21.30
N ASP A 136 -4.84 -8.77 22.60
CA ASP A 136 -4.92 -7.66 23.54
C ASP A 136 -3.56 -7.07 23.93
N GLU A 137 -2.49 -7.85 23.79
CA GLU A 137 -1.10 -7.41 23.92
C GLU A 137 -0.50 -7.06 22.55
N LEU A 138 -0.51 -8.03 21.62
CA LEU A 138 0.20 -7.92 20.33
C LEU A 138 -0.65 -7.29 19.21
N GLY A 139 -1.95 -7.11 19.43
CA GLY A 139 -2.86 -6.49 18.44
C GLY A 139 -3.09 -7.34 17.18
N GLN A 140 -2.76 -8.63 17.20
CA GLN A 140 -3.00 -9.56 16.12
C GLN A 140 -4.49 -9.95 16.08
N HIS A 141 -5.12 -9.81 14.92
CA HIS A 141 -6.53 -10.16 14.74
C HIS A 141 -6.73 -11.13 13.56
N PRO A 142 -7.58 -12.17 13.70
CA PRO A 142 -7.84 -13.11 12.61
C PRO A 142 -8.36 -12.45 11.33
N HIS A 143 -9.06 -11.32 11.44
CA HIS A 143 -9.66 -10.58 10.32
C HIS A 143 -8.73 -9.52 9.70
N THR A 144 -7.50 -9.37 10.19
CA THR A 144 -6.47 -8.49 9.63
C THR A 144 -5.28 -9.25 9.05
N LYS A 145 -5.35 -10.59 8.99
CA LYS A 145 -4.28 -11.45 8.45
C LYS A 145 -3.72 -10.91 7.13
N ALA A 146 -2.41 -10.77 7.08
CA ALA A 146 -1.74 -10.29 5.89
C ALA A 146 -1.85 -11.33 4.75
N ARG A 147 -2.11 -10.84 3.53
CA ARG A 147 -2.34 -11.66 2.32
C ARG A 147 -1.28 -11.34 1.26
N PRO A 148 -0.04 -11.88 1.37
CA PRO A 148 1.09 -11.47 0.54
C PRO A 148 0.83 -11.60 -0.95
N VAL A 149 0.31 -12.75 -1.39
CA VAL A 149 0.02 -13.01 -2.81
C VAL A 149 -1.04 -12.04 -3.35
N GLN A 150 -2.07 -11.76 -2.56
CA GLN A 150 -3.13 -10.83 -2.98
C GLN A 150 -2.57 -9.41 -3.13
N ALA A 151 -1.75 -8.95 -2.18
CA ALA A 151 -1.15 -7.63 -2.24
C ALA A 151 -0.19 -7.50 -3.44
N ALA A 152 0.65 -8.51 -3.68
CA ALA A 152 1.59 -8.56 -4.79
C ALA A 152 0.91 -8.56 -6.17
N VAL A 153 -0.14 -9.38 -6.34
CA VAL A 153 -0.89 -9.42 -7.62
C VAL A 153 -1.64 -8.11 -7.83
N ALA A 154 -2.26 -7.57 -6.78
CA ALA A 154 -2.94 -6.28 -6.86
C ALA A 154 -1.97 -5.15 -7.23
N SER A 155 -0.78 -5.10 -6.63
CA SER A 155 0.23 -4.08 -6.95
C SER A 155 0.74 -4.21 -8.38
N ALA A 156 1.10 -5.41 -8.84
CA ALA A 156 1.59 -5.63 -10.22
C ALA A 156 0.55 -5.24 -11.29
N ILE A 157 -0.71 -5.67 -11.12
CA ILE A 157 -1.77 -5.35 -12.07
C ILE A 157 -2.02 -3.85 -12.07
N SER A 158 -2.15 -3.23 -10.89
CA SER A 158 -2.38 -1.80 -10.79
C SER A 158 -1.22 -0.98 -11.35
N PHE A 159 0.03 -1.38 -11.10
CA PHE A 159 1.21 -0.75 -11.71
C PHE A 159 1.18 -0.85 -13.22
N THR A 160 0.89 -2.03 -13.76
CA THR A 160 0.80 -2.25 -15.20
C THR A 160 -0.27 -1.35 -15.81
N VAL A 161 -1.48 -1.33 -15.23
CA VAL A 161 -2.57 -0.47 -15.69
C VAL A 161 -2.19 1.01 -15.60
N GLY A 162 -1.54 1.43 -14.51
CA GLY A 162 -1.06 2.80 -14.35
C GLY A 162 -0.02 3.19 -15.39
N GLY A 163 0.96 2.31 -15.65
CA GLY A 163 2.02 2.52 -16.63
C GLY A 163 1.56 2.45 -18.09
N LEU A 164 0.50 1.71 -18.38
CA LEU A 164 -0.09 1.68 -19.71
C LEU A 164 -0.72 3.03 -20.12
N VAL A 165 -1.07 3.91 -19.18
CA VAL A 165 -1.62 5.24 -19.48
C VAL A 165 -0.60 6.17 -20.16
N PRO A 166 0.58 6.47 -19.58
CA PRO A 166 1.61 7.24 -20.27
C PRO A 166 2.12 6.54 -21.53
N PHE A 167 2.20 5.21 -21.50
CA PHE A 167 2.59 4.41 -22.67
C PHE A 167 1.61 4.58 -23.83
N ALA A 168 0.30 4.56 -23.57
CA ALA A 168 -0.72 4.88 -24.56
C ALA A 168 -0.58 6.32 -25.07
N GLY A 169 -0.24 7.27 -24.19
CA GLY A 169 0.07 8.64 -24.58
C GLY A 169 1.21 8.75 -25.60
N ALA A 170 2.22 7.87 -25.51
CA ALA A 170 3.33 7.82 -26.47
C ALA A 170 2.95 7.23 -27.84
N LEU A 171 1.91 6.38 -27.88
CA LEU A 171 1.38 5.76 -29.10
C LEU A 171 0.24 6.55 -29.74
N ALA A 172 -0.40 7.45 -28.98
CA ALA A 172 -1.52 8.24 -29.44
C ALA A 172 -1.11 9.16 -30.61
N PRO A 173 -2.00 9.37 -31.61
CA PRO A 173 -1.78 10.38 -32.64
C PRO A 173 -1.63 11.77 -32.00
N THR A 174 -0.52 12.45 -32.25
CA THR A 174 -0.24 13.74 -31.63
C THR A 174 -0.41 14.90 -32.61
N LEU A 175 -1.01 16.00 -32.15
CA LEU A 175 -1.01 17.29 -32.86
C LEU A 175 0.25 18.13 -32.53
N GLY A 176 1.10 17.64 -31.63
CA GLY A 176 2.35 18.25 -31.17
C GLY A 176 3.42 17.19 -30.85
N SER A 177 4.28 17.43 -29.86
CA SER A 177 5.32 16.45 -29.49
C SER A 177 4.75 15.25 -28.70
N LYS A 178 5.38 14.08 -28.85
CA LYS A 178 5.05 12.86 -28.07
C LYS A 178 5.11 13.11 -26.57
N VAL A 179 6.07 13.94 -26.12
CA VAL A 179 6.23 14.34 -24.71
C VAL A 179 4.97 15.03 -24.17
N LEU A 180 4.38 15.97 -24.91
CA LEU A 180 3.15 16.65 -24.48
C LEU A 180 1.98 15.67 -24.36
N SER A 181 1.90 14.69 -25.27
CA SER A 181 0.89 13.63 -25.21
C SER A 181 1.06 12.76 -23.96
N ILE A 182 2.29 12.29 -23.69
CA ILE A 182 2.61 11.51 -22.48
C ILE A 182 2.22 12.29 -21.21
N ILE A 183 2.62 13.57 -21.12
CA ILE A 183 2.28 14.44 -19.98
C ILE A 183 0.75 14.56 -19.83
N GLY A 184 0.03 14.84 -20.92
CA GLY A 184 -1.42 14.99 -20.88
C GLY A 184 -2.14 13.74 -20.38
N PHE A 185 -1.79 12.57 -20.93
CA PHE A 185 -2.33 11.28 -20.47
C PHE A 185 -1.99 11.00 -19.01
N THR A 186 -0.76 11.29 -18.60
CA THR A 186 -0.30 11.08 -17.22
C THR A 186 -1.07 11.96 -16.24
N LEU A 187 -1.24 13.26 -16.53
CA LEU A 187 -1.97 14.17 -15.66
C LEU A 187 -3.45 13.77 -15.52
N LEU A 188 -4.09 13.36 -16.61
CA LEU A 188 -5.45 12.82 -16.57
C LEU A 188 -5.53 11.53 -15.72
N GLY A 189 -4.55 10.63 -15.89
CA GLY A 189 -4.41 9.44 -15.07
C GLY A 189 -4.26 9.76 -13.58
N LEU A 190 -3.38 10.70 -13.22
CA LEU A 190 -3.13 11.14 -11.85
C LEU A 190 -4.34 11.82 -11.21
N ILE A 191 -5.14 12.56 -11.98
CA ILE A 191 -6.43 13.10 -11.52
C ILE A 191 -7.37 11.94 -11.17
N GLY A 192 -7.50 10.97 -12.08
CA GLY A 192 -8.35 9.80 -11.90
C GLY A 192 -7.96 8.96 -10.69
N THR A 193 -6.67 8.59 -10.58
CA THR A 193 -6.17 7.85 -9.42
C THR A 193 -6.22 8.66 -8.14
N GLY A 194 -6.04 9.98 -8.20
CA GLY A 194 -6.19 10.86 -7.04
C GLY A 194 -7.61 10.89 -6.48
N ILE A 195 -8.62 10.98 -7.34
CA ILE A 195 -10.03 10.90 -6.96
C ILE A 195 -10.35 9.51 -6.39
N LEU A 196 -9.86 8.45 -7.03
CA LEU A 196 -10.07 7.08 -6.55
C LEU A 196 -9.42 6.87 -5.17
N SER A 197 -8.18 7.34 -5.00
CA SER A 197 -7.44 7.29 -3.74
C SER A 197 -8.18 8.03 -2.62
N ALA A 198 -8.72 9.21 -2.92
CA ALA A 198 -9.49 9.99 -1.95
C ALA A 198 -10.78 9.25 -1.54
N ARG A 199 -11.49 8.68 -2.52
CA ARG A 199 -12.71 7.91 -2.28
C ARG A 199 -12.45 6.65 -1.46
N THR A 200 -11.37 5.93 -1.74
CA THR A 200 -11.02 4.70 -1.01
C THR A 200 -10.60 5.04 0.42
N ALA A 201 -9.71 6.01 0.60
CA ALA A 201 -9.20 6.45 1.90
C ALA A 201 -10.21 7.26 2.74
N GLY A 202 -11.30 7.77 2.14
CA GLY A 202 -12.23 8.67 2.83
C GLY A 202 -11.62 10.04 3.11
N SER A 203 -10.63 10.47 2.33
CA SER A 203 -9.94 11.75 2.49
C SER A 203 -10.50 12.83 1.55
N PRO A 204 -10.21 14.13 1.80
CA PRO A 204 -10.65 15.20 0.91
C PRO A 204 -10.08 15.04 -0.51
N TYR A 205 -10.97 15.05 -1.52
CA TYR A 205 -10.62 14.87 -2.93
C TYR A 205 -9.55 15.85 -3.40
N GLY A 206 -9.79 17.16 -3.23
CA GLY A 206 -8.88 18.20 -3.72
C GLY A 206 -7.45 18.08 -3.18
N LYS A 207 -7.29 18.00 -1.86
CA LYS A 207 -5.96 17.88 -1.23
C LYS A 207 -5.24 16.59 -1.63
N THR A 208 -5.96 15.48 -1.74
CA THR A 208 -5.38 14.17 -2.09
C THR A 208 -4.89 14.17 -3.54
N THR A 209 -5.74 14.60 -4.47
CA THR A 209 -5.41 14.67 -5.90
C THR A 209 -4.29 15.67 -6.16
N LEU A 210 -4.31 16.84 -5.51
CA LEU A 210 -3.27 17.86 -5.67
C LEU A 210 -1.89 17.35 -5.24
N ARG A 211 -1.80 16.65 -4.10
CA ARG A 211 -0.53 16.04 -3.65
C ARG A 211 0.01 15.03 -4.67
N ILE A 212 -0.84 14.20 -5.25
CA ILE A 212 -0.45 13.20 -6.26
C ILE A 212 0.01 13.90 -7.54
N LEU A 213 -0.71 14.94 -7.97
CA LEU A 213 -0.33 15.75 -9.13
C LEU A 213 1.02 16.46 -8.94
N ILE A 214 1.24 17.08 -7.78
CA ILE A 214 2.52 17.76 -7.48
C ILE A 214 3.66 16.76 -7.48
N GLY A 215 3.51 15.64 -6.76
CA GLY A 215 4.54 14.60 -6.70
C GLY A 215 4.85 14.00 -8.08
N GLY A 216 3.80 13.67 -8.85
CA GLY A 216 3.97 13.12 -10.20
C GLY A 216 4.61 14.10 -11.18
N SER A 217 4.17 15.36 -11.15
CA SER A 217 4.76 16.42 -12.00
C SER A 217 6.21 16.68 -11.66
N LEU A 218 6.56 16.68 -10.37
CA LEU A 218 7.93 16.86 -9.92
C LEU A 218 8.85 15.70 -10.36
N GLY A 219 8.38 14.45 -10.24
CA GLY A 219 9.13 13.27 -10.70
C GLY A 219 9.44 13.33 -12.21
N MET A 220 8.44 13.69 -13.01
CA MET A 220 8.62 13.89 -14.46
C MET A 220 9.60 15.03 -14.78
N ALA A 221 9.52 16.16 -14.06
CA ALA A 221 10.43 17.29 -14.26
C ALA A 221 11.88 16.95 -13.89
N ILE A 222 12.10 16.23 -12.78
CA ILE A 222 13.44 15.79 -12.35
C ILE A 222 14.05 14.85 -13.39
N THR A 223 13.30 13.85 -13.84
CA THR A 223 13.80 12.87 -14.82
C THR A 223 14.03 13.47 -16.20
N ALA A 224 13.20 14.44 -16.63
CA ALA A 224 13.47 15.25 -17.81
C ALA A 224 14.81 16.01 -17.68
N GLY A 225 15.05 16.63 -16.52
CA GLY A 225 16.30 17.33 -16.22
C GLY A 225 17.52 16.42 -16.26
N ILE A 226 17.41 15.23 -15.68
CA ILE A 226 18.48 14.20 -15.71
C ILE A 226 18.73 13.74 -17.15
N GLY A 227 17.69 13.41 -17.91
CA GLY A 227 17.84 12.99 -19.32
C GLY A 227 18.52 14.05 -20.18
N SER A 228 18.13 15.32 -20.01
CA SER A 228 18.75 16.46 -20.68
C SER A 228 20.23 16.60 -20.31
N LEU A 229 20.56 16.50 -19.02
CA LEU A 229 21.94 16.57 -18.54
C LEU A 229 22.82 15.46 -19.14
N LEU A 230 22.33 14.22 -19.16
CA LEU A 230 23.07 13.09 -19.72
C LEU A 230 23.37 13.30 -21.21
N HIS A 231 22.38 13.78 -21.96
CA HIS A 231 22.57 14.14 -23.37
C HIS A 231 23.63 15.23 -23.54
N PHE A 232 23.62 16.29 -22.71
CA PHE A 232 24.66 17.32 -22.75
C PHE A 232 26.06 16.78 -22.46
N THR A 233 26.19 15.71 -21.66
CA THR A 233 27.46 15.05 -21.38
C THR A 233 27.89 14.02 -22.44
N GLY A 234 27.06 13.78 -23.46
CA GLY A 234 27.35 12.85 -24.56
C GLY A 234 27.14 11.36 -24.23
N ILE A 235 26.38 11.07 -23.17
CA ILE A 235 25.90 9.73 -22.79
C ILE A 235 24.49 9.55 -23.36
#